data_AF-G4F415-F1
#
_entry.id   AF-G4F415-F1
#
_cell.length_a   1.000
_cell.length_b   1.000
_cell.length_c   1.000
_cell.angle_alpha   90.00
_cell.angle_beta   90.00
_cell.angle_gamma   90.00
#
_symmetry.space_group_name_H-M   'P 1'
#
loop_
_entity.id
_entity.type
_entity.pdbx_description
1 polymer ?
#
loop_
_entity_poly.entity_id
_entity_poly.type
_entity_poly.pdbx_seq_one_letter_code
_entity_poly.pdbx_strand_id
1 'polypeptide(L)' 'MDKKKKLLIIAHAPSDNTQKMFQAVISGASNQEIENVDVQALIPLETQPEDINSADAIILGTTENLGYMAGLVKDLFDR' A
#
# COMPACT_ATOMS: atom_id res chain seq x y z
N MET A 1 -9.60 -21.35 -13.56
CA MET A 1 -10.04 -20.35 -12.57
C MET A 1 -9.23 -19.11 -12.85
N ASP A 2 -9.88 -17.99 -13.17
CA ASP A 2 -9.16 -16.73 -13.38
C ASP A 2 -8.44 -16.35 -12.08
N LYS A 3 -7.14 -16.11 -12.19
CA LYS A 3 -6.30 -15.72 -11.06
C LYS A 3 -6.70 -14.30 -10.66
N LYS A 4 -7.17 -14.10 -9.42
CA LYS A 4 -7.41 -12.76 -8.88
C LYS A 4 -6.14 -11.91 -8.99
N LYS A 5 -6.31 -10.65 -9.38
CA LYS A 5 -5.25 -9.65 -9.48
C LYS A 5 -4.87 -9.17 -8.09
N LYS A 6 -3.59 -9.16 -7.76
CA LYS A 6 -3.10 -8.75 -6.46
C LYS A 6 -2.85 -7.25 -6.41
N LEU A 7 -3.55 -6.55 -5.54
CA LEU A 7 -3.32 -5.15 -5.24
C LEU A 7 -2.63 -5.03 -3.87
N LEU A 8 -1.42 -4.48 -3.87
CA LEU A 8 -0.67 -4.21 -2.65
C LEU A 8 -0.78 -2.73 -2.28
N ILE A 9 -1.21 -2.43 -1.07
CA ILE A 9 -1.27 -1.07 -0.53
C ILE A 9 -0.21 -0.95 0.54
N ILE A 10 0.70 0.01 0.41
CA ILE A 10 1.80 0.22 1.36
C ILE A 10 1.75 1.67 1.83
N ALA A 11 1.62 1.89 3.13
CA ALA A 11 1.52 3.27 3.64
C ALA A 11 2.31 3.51 4.93
N HIS A 12 3.11 4.58 4.94
CA HIS A 12 3.59 5.19 6.18
C HIS A 12 2.54 6.21 6.66
N ALA A 13 1.77 5.84 7.68
CA ALA A 13 0.67 6.65 8.21
C ALA A 13 0.90 7.03 9.71
N PRO A 14 1.83 7.95 10.01
CA PRO A 14 2.25 8.27 11.38
C PRO A 14 1.26 9.15 12.16
N SER A 15 0.25 9.71 11.50
CA SER A 15 -0.74 10.63 12.10
C SER A 15 -2.17 10.15 11.89
N ASP A 16 -3.11 10.60 12.73
CA ASP A 16 -4.53 10.31 12.59
C ASP A 16 -5.08 10.65 11.19
N ASN A 17 -4.64 11.76 10.60
CA ASN A 17 -5.08 12.17 9.26
C ASN A 17 -4.58 11.21 8.17
N THR A 18 -3.32 10.81 8.25
CA THR A 18 -2.74 9.85 7.31
C THR A 18 -3.33 8.45 7.50
N GLN A 19 -3.68 8.07 8.73
CA GLN A 19 -4.38 6.81 9.01
C GLN A 19 -5.79 6.81 8.43
N LYS A 20 -6.55 7.91 8.58
CA LYS A 20 -7.87 8.06 7.94
C LYS A 20 -7.78 7.90 6.42
N MET A 21 -6.76 8.52 5.79
CA MET A 21 -6.54 8.37 4.35
C MET A 21 -6.21 6.93 3.98
N PHE A 22 -5.33 6.26 4.73
CA PHE A 22 -4.98 4.86 4.49
C PHE A 22 -6.19 3.94 4.61
N GLN A 23 -7.01 4.10 5.66
CA GLN A 23 -8.24 3.33 5.85
C GLN A 23 -9.27 3.59 4.73
N ALA A 24 -9.39 4.82 4.26
CA ALA A 24 -10.28 5.13 3.13
C ALA A 24 -9.82 4.44 1.84
N VAL A 25 -8.51 4.39 1.58
CA VAL A 25 -7.94 3.66 0.43
C VAL A 25 -8.20 2.16 0.54
N ILE A 26 -7.98 1.55 1.71
CA ILE A 26 -8.28 0.14 1.96
C ILE A 26 -9.78 -0.12 1.73
N SER A 27 -10.65 0.69 2.32
CA SER A 27 -12.10 0.55 2.17
C SER A 27 -12.56 0.66 0.72
N GLY A 28 -11.95 1.57 -0.07
CA GLY A 28 -12.26 1.72 -1.48
C GLY A 28 -11.76 0.55 -2.31
N ALA A 29 -10.52 0.10 -2.08
CA ALA A 29 -9.91 -1.02 -2.78
C ALA A 29 -10.61 -2.36 -2.49
N SER A 30 -11.12 -2.54 -1.26
CA SER A 30 -11.85 -3.72 -0.82
C SER A 30 -13.37 -3.61 -0.96
N ASN A 31 -13.87 -2.65 -1.77
CA ASN A 31 -15.29 -2.51 -2.04
C ASN A 31 -15.85 -3.78 -2.71
N GLN A 32 -17.03 -4.25 -2.27
CA GLN A 32 -17.67 -5.47 -2.76
C GLN A 32 -18.05 -5.43 -4.24
N GLU A 33 -18.22 -4.23 -4.82
CA GLU A 33 -18.46 -4.03 -6.25
C GLU A 33 -17.20 -4.29 -7.11
N ILE A 34 -16.02 -4.35 -6.48
CA ILE A 34 -14.76 -4.65 -7.15
C ILE A 34 -14.56 -6.17 -7.15
N GLU A 35 -14.71 -6.77 -8.32
CA GLU A 35 -14.48 -8.20 -8.53
C GLU A 35 -13.04 -8.48 -8.98
N ASN A 36 -12.60 -9.73 -8.80
CA ASN A 36 -11.31 -10.24 -9.29
C ASN A 36 -10.04 -9.54 -8.77
N VAL A 37 -10.14 -8.77 -7.68
CA VAL A 37 -9.00 -8.17 -6.98
C VAL A 37 -8.84 -8.83 -5.60
N ASP A 38 -7.59 -9.09 -5.22
CA ASP A 38 -7.17 -9.51 -3.89
C ASP A 38 -6.32 -8.39 -3.28
N VAL A 39 -6.75 -7.84 -2.15
CA VAL A 39 -6.18 -6.63 -1.55
C VAL A 39 -5.36 -7.00 -0.32
N GLN A 40 -4.10 -6.60 -0.31
CA GLN A 40 -3.21 -6.71 0.84
C GLN A 40 -2.74 -5.31 1.23
N ALA A 41 -2.79 -4.99 2.52
CA ALA A 41 -2.33 -3.71 3.05
C ALA A 41 -1.23 -3.95 4.09
N LEU A 42 -0.06 -3.33 3.90
CA LEU A 42 1.11 -3.48 4.75
C LEU A 42 1.72 -2.12 5.11
N ILE A 43 2.48 -2.07 6.19
CA ILE A 43 3.34 -0.93 6.49
C ILE A 43 4.74 -1.14 5.89
N PRO A 44 5.50 -0.06 5.56
CA PRO A 44 6.79 -0.20 4.89
C PRO A 44 7.80 -1.09 5.60
N LEU A 45 7.76 -1.23 6.93
CA LEU A 45 8.68 -2.08 7.68
C LEU A 45 8.34 -3.58 7.58
N GLU A 46 7.09 -3.92 7.29
CA GLU A 46 6.62 -5.31 7.20
C GLU A 46 6.67 -5.82 5.76
N THR A 47 6.55 -4.93 4.77
CA THR A 47 6.62 -5.29 3.35
C THR A 47 7.97 -5.92 2.98
N GLN A 48 7.93 -7.09 2.35
CA GLN A 48 9.09 -7.77 1.79
C GLN A 48 9.14 -7.65 0.25
N PRO A 49 10.29 -7.88 -0.39
CA PRO A 49 10.41 -7.86 -1.85
C PRO A 49 9.42 -8.81 -2.55
N GLU A 50 9.09 -9.94 -1.94
CA GLU A 50 8.14 -10.92 -2.48
C GLU A 50 6.72 -10.37 -2.55
N ASP A 51 6.31 -9.52 -1.59
CA ASP A 51 5.00 -8.86 -1.63
C ASP A 51 4.90 -7.97 -2.87
N ILE A 52 5.93 -7.16 -3.12
CA ILE A 52 6.04 -6.25 -4.27
C ILE A 52 6.07 -7.04 -5.58
N ASN A 53 6.94 -8.04 -5.68
CA ASN A 53 7.13 -8.83 -6.90
C ASN A 53 5.90 -9.68 -7.25
N SER A 54 5.07 -10.02 -6.26
CA SER A 54 3.85 -10.79 -6.50
C SER A 54 2.62 -9.93 -6.83
N ALA A 55 2.69 -8.62 -6.61
CA ALA A 55 1.60 -7.69 -6.86
C ALA A 55 1.45 -7.38 -8.36
N ASP A 56 0.20 -7.29 -8.83
CA ASP A 56 -0.12 -6.79 -10.17
C ASP A 56 -0.20 -5.25 -10.18
N ALA A 57 -0.49 -4.63 -9.03
CA ALA A 57 -0.54 -3.18 -8.86
C ALA A 57 -0.16 -2.78 -7.42
N ILE A 58 0.36 -1.57 -7.25
CA ILE A 58 0.79 -1.04 -5.96
C ILE A 58 0.23 0.37 -5.76
N ILE A 59 -0.37 0.61 -4.58
CA ILE A 59 -0.69 1.96 -4.08
C ILE A 59 0.29 2.31 -2.96
N LEU A 60 1.00 3.42 -3.10
CA LEU A 60 1.96 3.91 -2.11
C LEU A 60 1.42 5.16 -1.42
N GLY A 61 1.27 5.08 -0.09
CA GLY A 61 0.95 6.19 0.79
C GLY A 61 2.18 6.69 1.52
N THR A 62 2.58 7.93 1.28
CA THR A 62 3.72 8.55 1.98
C THR A 62 3.40 9.99 2.33
N THR A 63 3.91 10.45 3.49
CA THR A 63 3.89 11.86 3.82
C THR A 63 4.97 12.58 3.05
N GLU A 64 4.70 13.84 2.71
CA GLU A 64 5.74 14.76 2.25
C GLU A 64 6.71 15.02 3.41
N ASN A 65 8.00 14.92 3.11
CA ASN A 65 9.10 15.21 4.02
C ASN A 65 10.23 15.90 3.24
N LEU A 66 10.27 17.23 3.32
CA LEU A 66 11.25 18.10 2.64
C LEU A 66 11.26 17.98 1.11
N GLY A 67 10.08 18.00 0.49
CA GLY A 67 9.84 17.87 -0.94
C GLY A 67 9.93 16.44 -1.46
N TYR A 68 10.00 15.45 -0.56
CA TYR A 68 10.22 14.05 -0.92
C TYR A 68 9.36 13.09 -0.11
N MET A 69 9.45 11.78 -0.41
CA MET A 69 8.78 10.74 0.36
C MET A 69 9.40 10.56 1.76
N ALA A 70 8.59 10.12 2.72
CA ALA A 70 9.04 9.77 4.05
C ALA A 70 10.16 8.72 4.05
N GLY A 71 11.09 8.82 5.00
CA GLY A 71 12.28 7.97 5.07
C GLY A 71 11.99 6.47 5.08
N LEU A 72 10.93 6.02 5.77
CA LEU A 72 10.54 4.60 5.81
C LEU A 72 10.02 4.07 4.46
N VAL A 73 9.40 4.93 3.64
CA VAL A 73 8.97 4.55 2.28
C VAL A 73 10.17 4.55 1.34
N LYS A 74 11.14 5.45 1.54
CA LYS A 74 12.41 5.43 0.80
C LYS A 74 13.21 4.16 1.12
N ASP A 75 13.36 3.82 2.40
CA ASP A 75 14.05 2.61 2.87
C ASP A 75 13.47 1.32 2.28
N LEU A 76 12.14 1.23 2.16
CA LEU A 76 11.46 0.12 1.50
C LEU A 76 11.99 -0.15 0.08
N PHE A 77 12.35 0.87 -0.67
CA PHE A 77 12.83 0.71 -2.05
C PHE A 77 14.35 0.48 -2.15
N ASP A 78 15.12 0.79 -1.11
CA ASP A 78 16.58 0.66 -1.15
C ASP A 78 17.11 -0.69 -0.68
N ARG A 79 16.35 -1.38 0.18
CA ARG A 79 16.81 -2.59 0.86
C ARG A 79 16.59 -3.88 0.08
#